data_AF-A0A3B8XQ02-F1
#
_entry.id   AF-A0A3B8XQ02-F1
#
_cell.length_a   1.000
_cell.length_b   1.000
_cell.length_c   1.000
_cell.angle_alpha   90.00
_cell.angle_beta   90.00
_cell.angle_gamma   90.00
#
_symmetry.space_group_name_H-M   'P 1'
#
loop_
_entity.id
_entity.type
_entity.pdbx_description
1 polymer ?
#
loop_
_entity_poly.entity_id
_entity_poly.type
_entity_poly.pdbx_seq_one_letter_code
_entity_poly.pdbx_strand_id
1 'polypeptide(L)'
;MTQIDNSERKTLILTGASRGIGHATVKRFSSAGWRVITCSRHPFPEDCPWEAGPEDHIQVDLADVKNTEAAIAEMRERLKDQG
;
A
#
# COMPACT_ATOMS: atom_id res chain seq x y z
N MET A 1 -18.49 11.80 -7.45
CA MET A 1 -18.20 10.62 -6.61
C MET A 1 -17.72 11.14 -5.28
N THR A 2 -18.41 10.80 -4.19
CA THR A 2 -17.95 11.12 -2.83
C THR A 2 -16.71 10.27 -2.55
N GLN A 3 -15.55 10.91 -2.39
CA GLN A 3 -14.38 10.21 -1.88
C GLN A 3 -14.67 9.77 -0.44
N ILE A 4 -14.53 8.48 -0.17
CA ILE A 4 -14.66 7.92 1.16
C ILE A 4 -13.37 8.27 1.91
N ASP A 5 -13.51 8.87 3.09
CA ASP A 5 -12.37 9.26 3.90
C ASP A 5 -11.51 8.04 4.26
N ASN A 6 -10.19 8.22 4.33
CA ASN A 6 -9.26 7.15 4.70
C ASN A 6 -9.56 6.54 6.06
N SER A 7 -10.09 7.32 7.01
CA SER A 7 -10.50 6.84 8.33
C SER A 7 -11.67 5.84 8.27
N GLU A 8 -12.52 5.91 7.23
CA GLU A 8 -13.66 5.01 7.06
C GLU A 8 -13.33 3.77 6.22
N ARG A 9 -12.22 3.78 5.48
CA ARG A 9 -11.78 2.65 4.65
C ARG A 9 -10.99 1.64 5.48
N LYS A 10 -11.28 0.36 5.29
CA LYS A 10 -10.40 -0.71 5.77
C LYS A 10 -9.07 -0.65 5.01
N THR A 11 -7.96 -0.71 5.74
CA THR A 11 -6.61 -0.64 5.17
C THR A 11 -5.92 -1.99 5.19
N LEU A 12 -5.29 -2.35 4.06
CA LEU A 12 -4.42 -3.52 3.91
C LEU A 12 -3.02 -3.05 3.52
N ILE A 13 -2.01 -3.40 4.31
CA ILE A 13 -0.61 -3.32 3.89
C ILE A 13 -0.23 -4.63 3.21
N LEU A 14 0.29 -4.55 1.98
CA LEU A 14 0.60 -5.72 1.18
C LEU A 14 2.01 -5.67 0.61
N THR A 15 2.85 -6.60 1.04
CA THR A 15 4.18 -6.83 0.46
C THR A 15 4.06 -7.68 -0.81
N GLY A 16 4.98 -7.48 -1.76
CA GLY A 16 5.05 -8.30 -2.97
C GLY A 16 3.89 -8.10 -3.95
N ALA A 17 3.30 -6.90 -3.99
CA ALA A 17 2.13 -6.56 -4.80
C ALA A 17 2.36 -6.53 -6.32
N SER A 18 3.61 -6.56 -6.79
CA SER A 18 3.92 -6.29 -8.20
C SER A 18 3.38 -7.36 -9.17
N ARG A 19 3.37 -8.64 -8.77
CA ARG A 19 3.06 -9.79 -9.64
C ARG A 19 2.36 -10.91 -8.87
N GLY A 20 1.77 -11.87 -9.61
CA GLY A 20 1.25 -13.12 -9.05
C GLY A 20 0.17 -12.91 -7.98
N ILE A 21 0.33 -13.60 -6.85
CA ILE A 21 -0.64 -13.58 -5.74
C ILE A 21 -0.83 -12.15 -5.20
N GLY A 22 0.26 -11.40 -4.97
CA GLY A 22 0.17 -10.05 -4.45
C GLY A 22 -0.64 -9.13 -5.37
N HIS A 23 -0.39 -9.19 -6.69
CA HIS A 23 -1.14 -8.41 -7.66
C HIS A 23 -2.65 -8.77 -7.66
N ALA A 24 -2.98 -10.07 -7.60
CA ALA A 24 -4.37 -10.52 -7.51
C ALA A 24 -5.05 -10.03 -6.21
N THR A 25 -4.30 -9.99 -5.10
CA THR A 25 -4.76 -9.45 -3.82
C THR A 25 -5.06 -7.95 -3.91
N VAL A 26 -4.15 -7.14 -4.48
CA VAL A 26 -4.43 -5.70 -4.69
C VAL A 26 -5.73 -5.51 -5.45
N LYS A 27 -5.88 -6.22 -6.57
CA LYS A 27 -7.08 -6.12 -7.40
C LYS A 27 -8.35 -6.48 -6.63
N ARG A 28 -8.31 -7.58 -5.85
CA ARG A 28 -9.46 -8.09 -5.10
C ARG A 28 -9.89 -7.19 -3.95
N PHE A 29 -8.95 -6.58 -3.25
CA PHE A 29 -9.22 -5.72 -2.09
C PHE A 29 -9.57 -4.30 -2.50
N SER A 30 -8.88 -3.76 -3.52
CA SER A 30 -9.22 -2.45 -4.10
C SER A 30 -10.65 -2.47 -4.68
N SER A 31 -11.03 -3.52 -5.40
CA SER A 31 -12.41 -3.67 -5.92
C SER A 31 -13.47 -3.84 -4.82
N ALA A 32 -13.05 -4.15 -3.59
CA ALA A 32 -13.93 -4.23 -2.42
C ALA A 32 -13.95 -2.92 -1.61
N GLY A 33 -13.34 -1.84 -2.11
CA GLY A 33 -13.30 -0.53 -1.46
C GLY A 33 -12.26 -0.40 -0.34
N TRP A 34 -11.32 -1.34 -0.23
CA TRP A 34 -10.24 -1.24 0.75
C TRP A 34 -9.16 -0.30 0.22
N ARG A 35 -8.52 0.43 1.14
CA ARG A 35 -7.27 1.13 0.88
C ARG A 35 -6.14 0.09 0.91
N VAL A 36 -5.42 -0.09 -0.20
CA VAL A 36 -4.32 -1.06 -0.28
C VAL A 36 -3.00 -0.31 -0.37
N ILE A 37 -2.21 -0.35 0.70
CA ILE A 37 -0.85 0.21 0.73
C ILE A 37 0.11 -0.88 0.28
N THR A 38 0.79 -0.66 -0.84
CA THR A 38 1.70 -1.66 -1.42
C THR A 38 3.15 -1.44 -0.98
N CYS A 39 3.86 -2.54 -0.73
CA CYS A 39 5.26 -2.51 -0.31
C CYS A 39 6.13 -3.32 -1.28
N SER A 40 7.14 -2.67 -1.85
CA SER A 40 8.01 -3.31 -2.85
C SER A 40 9.39 -2.66 -2.90
N ARG A 41 10.38 -3.37 -3.47
CA ARG A 41 11.73 -2.82 -3.70
C ARG A 41 11.76 -1.78 -4.83
N HIS A 42 10.78 -1.83 -5.71
CA HIS A 42 10.67 -0.94 -6.85
C HIS A 42 9.88 0.31 -6.45
N PRO A 43 10.17 1.47 -7.06
CA PRO A 43 9.35 2.66 -6.88
C PRO A 43 7.94 2.42 -7.43
N PHE A 44 7.02 3.32 -7.06
CA PHE A 44 5.66 3.31 -7.57
C PHE A 44 5.68 3.42 -9.11
N PRO A 45 5.01 2.51 -9.84
CA PRO A 45 5.00 2.54 -11.30
C PRO A 45 4.23 3.75 -11.83
N GLU A 46 4.72 4.38 -12.90
CA GLU A 46 4.01 5.47 -13.59
C GLU A 46 2.67 4.98 -14.17
N ASP A 47 2.66 3.75 -14.70
CA ASP A 47 1.46 3.07 -15.19
C ASP A 47 0.85 2.20 -14.08
N CYS A 48 0.24 2.84 -13.08
CA CYS A 48 -0.49 2.13 -12.03
C CYS A 48 -1.89 1.72 -12.54
N PRO A 49 -2.23 0.42 -12.60
CA PRO A 49 -3.49 -0.04 -13.21
C PRO A 49 -4.69 -0.02 -12.25
N TRP A 50 -4.56 0.56 -11.06
CA TRP A 50 -5.62 0.67 -10.06
C TRP A 50 -5.63 2.06 -9.43
N GLU A 51 -6.74 2.41 -8.76
CA GLU A 51 -6.90 3.67 -8.01
C GLU A 51 -6.07 3.66 -6.72
N ALA A 52 -4.75 3.59 -6.84
CA ALA A 52 -3.82 3.90 -5.76
C ALA A 52 -2.83 4.95 -6.27
N GLY A 53 -2.58 5.96 -5.45
CA GLY A 53 -1.55 6.96 -5.71
C GLY A 53 -0.22 6.63 -5.02
N PRO A 54 0.82 7.44 -5.23
CA PRO A 54 2.12 7.31 -4.55
C PRO A 54 2.00 7.26 -3.01
N GLU A 55 1.00 7.93 -2.45
CA GLU A 55 0.66 7.94 -1.03
C GLU A 55 0.24 6.57 -0.45
N ASP A 56 -0.07 5.60 -1.33
CA ASP A 56 -0.39 4.22 -0.98
C ASP A 56 0.69 3.23 -1.48
N HIS A 57 1.92 3.73 -1.67
CA HIS A 57 3.08 2.90 -1.97
C HIS A 57 4.30 3.23 -1.09
N ILE A 58 4.87 2.20 -0.47
CA ILE A 58 6.09 2.29 0.34
C ILE A 58 7.19 1.48 -0.35
N GLN A 59 8.26 2.16 -0.73
CA GLN A 59 9.43 1.49 -1.26
C GLN A 59 10.26 0.91 -0.11
N VAL A 60 10.40 -0.41 -0.06
CA VAL A 60 11.11 -1.12 1.00
C VAL A 60 11.78 -2.38 0.47
N ASP A 61 13.02 -2.59 0.89
CA ASP A 61 13.73 -3.86 0.82
C ASP A 61 13.67 -4.56 2.18
N LEU A 62 12.82 -5.59 2.26
CA LEU A 62 12.62 -6.38 3.46
C LEU A 62 13.83 -7.26 3.82
N ALA A 63 14.85 -7.35 2.95
CA ALA A 63 16.12 -8.00 3.27
C ALA A 63 17.06 -7.10 4.09
N ASP A 64 16.81 -5.79 4.13
CA ASP A 64 17.57 -4.82 4.93
C ASP A 64 16.77 -4.44 6.19
N VAL A 65 17.33 -4.78 7.36
CA VAL A 65 16.70 -4.51 8.66
C VAL A 65 16.49 -3.01 8.89
N LYS A 66 17.47 -2.17 8.55
CA LYS A 66 17.36 -0.71 8.76
C LYS A 66 16.31 -0.12 7.83
N ASN A 67 16.27 -0.60 6.58
CA ASN A 67 15.25 -0.17 5.63
C ASN A 67 13.84 -0.61 6.08
N THR A 68 13.72 -1.81 6.63
CA THR A 68 12.47 -2.32 7.20
C THR A 68 12.01 -1.49 8.40
N GLU A 69 12.92 -1.12 9.31
CA GLU A 69 12.60 -0.25 10.45
C GLU A 69 12.10 1.13 10.00
N ALA A 70 12.76 1.74 9.01
CA ALA A 70 12.33 3.00 8.43
C ALA A 70 10.95 2.88 7.77
N ALA A 71 10.71 1.81 7.02
CA ALA A 71 9.42 1.55 6.39
C ALA A 71 8.29 1.33 7.42
N ILE A 72 8.57 0.67 8.54
CA ILE A 72 7.59 0.51 9.64
C ILE A 72 7.24 1.87 10.25
N ALA A 73 8.22 2.75 10.45
CA ALA A 73 7.96 4.11 10.94
C ALA A 73 7.07 4.89 9.96
N GLU A 74 7.36 4.80 8.67
CA GLU A 74 6.53 5.41 7.61
C GLU A 74 5.12 4.81 7.55
N MET A 75 4.97 3.49 7.67
CA MET A 75 3.66 2.84 7.74
C MET A 75 2.82 3.39 8.88
N ARG A 76 3.42 3.58 10.07
CA ARG A 76 2.73 4.17 11.23
C ARG A 76 2.24 5.59 10.93
N GLU A 77 3.06 6.41 10.27
CA GLU A 77 2.67 7.76 9.87
C GLU A 77 1.49 7.75 8.89
N ARG A 78 1.52 6.87 7.87
CA ARG A 78 0.44 6.75 6.86
C ARG A 78 -0.85 6.13 7.40
N LEU A 79 -0.77 5.44 8.54
CA LEU A 79 -1.89 4.78 9.20
C LEU A 79 -2.56 5.63 10.29
N LYS A 80 -2.06 6.84 10.58
CA LYS A 80 -2.59 7.69 11.67
C LYS A 80 -4.09 7.95 11.60
N ASP A 81 -4.64 8.03 10.39
CA ASP A 81 -6.08 8.26 10.18
C ASP A 81 -6.94 7.05 10.59
N GLN A 82 -6.34 5.86 10.76
CA GLN A 82 -7.03 4.63 11.13
C GLN A 82 -6.95 4.28 12.63
N GLY A 83 -6.34 5.14 13.45
CA GLY A 83 -6.17 4.95 14.91
C GLY A 83 -4.99 4.07 15.29
#